data_AF-A0A0A2ACD4-F1
#
_entry.id   AF-A0A0A2ACD4-F1
#
_cell.length_a   1.000
_cell.length_b   1.000
_cell.length_c   1.000
_cell.angle_alpha   90.00
_cell.angle_beta   90.00
_cell.angle_gamma   90.00
#
_symmetry.space_group_name_H-M   'P 1'
#
loop_
_entity.id
_entity.type
_entity.pdbx_description
1 polymer ?
#
loop_
_entity_poly.entity_id
_entity_poly.type
_entity_poly.pdbx_seq_one_letter_code
_entity_poly.pdbx_strand_id
1 'polypeptide(L)'
;MPTKKKRVGFIPRENVMKIIDELSVENNLSNSKIISILVEEALSIRGIFDKKTGKITQSYQRINNNSLHISEDSPDFIDNEKLKINTKVGNHKNFGKTTLLKPTNQESFDSQTYKKFLSFLKFQEMMNEFNN
;
A
#
# COMPACT_ATOMS: atom_id res chain seq x y z
N MET A 1 10.95 -31.23 18.58
CA MET A 1 9.96 -30.48 19.39
C MET A 1 9.33 -29.41 18.49
N PRO A 2 7.99 -29.33 18.34
CA PRO A 2 7.37 -28.30 17.49
C PRO A 2 7.57 -26.91 18.14
N THR A 3 7.98 -25.92 17.35
CA THR A 3 8.07 -24.52 17.82
C THR A 3 6.77 -23.77 17.51
N LYS A 4 6.40 -22.80 18.34
CA LYS A 4 5.20 -21.97 18.14
C LYS A 4 5.32 -20.98 16.96
N LYS A 5 6.50 -20.87 16.34
CA LYS A 5 6.77 -19.91 15.26
C LYS A 5 6.20 -20.43 13.94
N LYS A 6 5.35 -19.63 13.29
CA LYS A 6 4.84 -19.92 11.94
C LYS A 6 5.85 -19.43 10.90
N ARG A 7 6.08 -20.21 9.83
CA ARG A 7 6.88 -19.82 8.66
C ARG A 7 5.97 -19.17 7.61
N VAL A 8 6.46 -18.14 6.94
CA VAL A 8 5.75 -17.47 5.84
C VAL A 8 6.42 -17.87 4.53
N GLY A 9 5.65 -18.43 3.60
CA GLY A 9 6.13 -18.88 2.28
C GLY A 9 6.19 -17.76 1.24
N PHE A 10 6.63 -16.57 1.63
CA PHE A 10 6.67 -15.40 0.75
C PHE A 10 8.12 -15.01 0.43
N ILE A 11 8.39 -14.72 -0.83
CA ILE A 11 9.71 -14.32 -1.34
C ILE A 11 9.65 -12.81 -1.64
N PRO A 12 10.46 -11.97 -0.95
CA PRO A 12 10.52 -10.55 -1.24
C PRO A 12 11.12 -10.24 -2.63
N ARG A 13 10.87 -9.04 -3.13
CA ARG A 13 11.49 -8.56 -4.39
C ARG A 13 13.00 -8.43 -4.23
N GLU A 14 13.73 -8.59 -5.33
CA GLU A 14 15.20 -8.53 -5.38
C GLU A 14 15.79 -7.30 -4.66
N ASN A 15 15.29 -6.09 -4.99
CA ASN A 15 15.79 -4.86 -4.36
C ASN A 15 15.51 -4.81 -2.85
N VAL A 16 14.39 -5.39 -2.41
CA VAL A 16 14.05 -5.46 -0.98
C VAL A 16 14.94 -6.46 -0.26
N MET A 17 15.25 -7.59 -0.90
CA MET A 17 16.19 -8.58 -0.36
C MET A 17 17.58 -7.96 -0.17
N LYS A 18 18.09 -7.21 -1.15
CA LYS A 18 19.38 -6.51 -1.03
C LYS A 18 19.43 -5.57 0.18
N ILE A 19 18.37 -4.78 0.38
CA ILE A 19 18.27 -3.87 1.54
C ILE A 19 18.23 -4.67 2.85
N ILE A 20 17.49 -5.78 2.89
CA ILE A 20 17.44 -6.66 4.09
C ILE A 20 18.82 -7.24 4.39
N ASP A 21 19.56 -7.69 3.36
CA ASP A 21 20.90 -8.26 3.52
C ASP A 21 21.89 -7.20 4.01
N GLU A 22 21.84 -5.98 3.46
CA GLU A 22 22.66 -4.85 3.91
C GLU A 22 22.38 -4.50 5.38
N LEU A 23 21.11 -4.39 5.77
CA LEU A 23 20.70 -4.14 7.17
C LEU A 23 21.11 -5.28 8.10
N SER A 24 21.06 -6.53 7.62
CA SER A 24 21.48 -7.71 8.38
C SER A 24 22.97 -7.63 8.73
N VAL A 25 23.81 -7.27 7.75
CA VAL A 25 25.25 -7.10 7.96
C VAL A 25 25.54 -5.91 8.87
N GLU A 26 24.91 -4.76 8.62
CA GLU A 26 25.12 -3.53 9.42
C GLU A 26 24.76 -3.73 10.90
N ASN A 27 23.64 -4.43 11.18
CA ASN A 27 23.13 -4.58 12.54
C ASN A 27 23.54 -5.91 13.20
N ASN A 28 24.24 -6.79 12.49
CA ASN A 28 24.58 -8.14 12.92
C ASN A 28 23.35 -8.95 13.39
N LEU A 29 22.27 -8.88 12.61
CA LEU A 29 21.01 -9.58 12.89
C LEU A 29 20.62 -10.45 11.70
N SER A 30 20.11 -11.66 11.96
CA SER A 30 19.59 -12.51 10.89
C SER A 30 18.49 -11.83 10.08
N ASN A 31 18.39 -12.12 8.79
CA ASN A 31 17.33 -11.63 7.90
C ASN A 31 15.93 -11.80 8.48
N SER A 32 15.62 -12.94 9.10
CA SER A 32 14.32 -13.17 9.73
C SER A 32 14.00 -12.18 10.86
N LYS A 33 15.03 -11.75 11.61
CA LYS A 33 14.89 -10.77 12.70
C LYS A 33 14.73 -9.36 12.17
N ILE A 34 15.51 -8.98 11.16
CA ILE A 34 15.33 -7.70 10.44
C ILE A 34 13.90 -7.59 9.90
N ILE A 35 13.42 -8.62 9.20
CA ILE A 35 12.06 -8.67 8.67
C ILE A 35 11.02 -8.52 9.79
N SER A 36 11.21 -9.19 10.92
CA SER A 36 10.28 -9.10 12.06
C SER A 36 10.17 -7.67 12.58
N ILE A 37 11.30 -6.98 12.72
CA ILE A 37 11.36 -5.57 13.16
C ILE A 37 10.65 -4.66 12.16
N LEU A 38 10.99 -4.79 10.87
CA LEU A 38 10.37 -3.97 9.80
C LEU A 38 8.85 -4.13 9.75
N VAL A 39 8.35 -5.37 9.96
CA VAL A 39 6.92 -5.65 10.03
C VAL A 39 6.27 -4.96 11.24
N GLU A 40 6.87 -5.05 12.43
CA GLU A 40 6.37 -4.37 13.63
C GLU A 40 6.32 -2.85 13.45
N GLU A 41 7.38 -2.26 12.88
CA GLU A 41 7.44 -0.83 12.60
C GLU A 41 6.37 -0.38 11.61
N ALA A 42 6.18 -1.12 10.52
CA ALA A 42 5.14 -0.83 9.54
C ALA A 42 3.73 -0.92 10.17
N LEU A 43 3.48 -1.91 11.02
CA LEU A 43 2.22 -2.03 11.76
C LEU A 43 2.03 -0.90 12.77
N SER A 44 3.10 -0.42 13.40
CA SER A 44 3.06 0.74 14.28
C SER A 44 2.75 2.04 13.55
N ILE A 45 3.37 2.27 12.39
CA ILE A 45 3.08 3.45 11.56
C ILE A 45 1.61 3.46 11.12
N ARG A 46 1.05 2.28 10.85
CA ARG A 46 -0.37 2.11 10.52
C ARG A 46 -1.32 2.26 11.72
N GLY A 47 -0.81 2.38 12.94
CA GLY A 47 -1.61 2.46 14.16
C GLY A 47 -2.30 1.15 14.55
N ILE A 48 -1.79 0.01 14.08
CA ILE A 48 -2.32 -1.35 14.32
C ILE A 48 -1.60 -2.01 15.50
N PHE A 49 -0.32 -1.68 15.68
CA PHE A 49 0.53 -2.25 16.70
C PHE A 49 1.18 -1.14 17.53
N ASP A 50 1.09 -1.21 18.85
CA ASP A 50 1.82 -0.28 19.72
C ASP A 50 3.17 -0.89 20.11
N LYS A 51 4.25 -0.36 19.54
CA LYS A 51 5.63 -0.78 19.84
C LYS A 51 6.01 -0.64 21.31
N LYS A 52 5.38 0.27 22.06
CA LYS A 52 5.72 0.50 23.48
C LYS A 52 5.10 -0.57 24.37
N THR A 53 3.87 -0.96 24.09
CA THR A 53 3.14 -1.95 24.90
C THR A 53 3.25 -3.37 24.35
N GLY A 54 3.71 -3.55 23.11
CA GLY A 54 3.78 -4.84 22.44
C GLY A 54 2.39 -5.44 22.15
N LYS A 55 1.34 -4.61 22.16
CA LYS A 55 -0.06 -5.03 21.99
C LYS A 55 -0.64 -4.45 20.71
N ILE A 56 -1.61 -5.16 20.16
CA ILE A 56 -2.44 -4.67 19.06
C ILE A 56 -3.32 -3.53 19.61
N THR A 57 -3.44 -2.45 18.86
CA THR A 57 -4.27 -1.31 19.26
C THR A 57 -5.74 -1.72 19.30
N GLN A 58 -6.45 -1.30 20.36
CA GLN A 58 -7.84 -1.69 20.64
C GLN A 58 -8.81 -1.38 19.48
N SER A 59 -8.50 -0.37 18.66
CA SER A 59 -9.27 -0.02 17.46
C SER A 59 -9.30 -1.16 16.43
N TYR A 60 -8.18 -1.86 16.22
CA TYR A 60 -8.12 -3.00 15.30
C TYR A 60 -8.76 -4.26 15.90
N GLN A 61 -8.64 -4.43 17.22
CA GLN A 61 -9.23 -5.55 17.92
C GLN A 61 -10.77 -5.51 17.87
N ARG A 62 -11.36 -4.30 17.96
CA ARG A 62 -12.82 -4.09 17.85
C ARG A 62 -13.35 -4.38 16.43
N ILE A 63 -12.59 -4.04 15.38
CA ILE A 63 -12.99 -4.31 13.98
C ILE A 63 -13.01 -5.82 13.71
N ASN A 64 -11.99 -6.56 14.15
CA ASN A 64 -11.94 -8.02 13.95
C ASN A 64 -13.09 -8.75 14.67
N ASN A 65 -13.48 -8.30 15.86
CA ASN A 65 -14.57 -8.95 16.61
C ASN A 65 -15.94 -8.71 15.96
N ASN A 66 -16.16 -7.57 15.30
CA ASN A 66 -17.40 -7.31 14.56
C ASN A 66 -17.40 -7.98 13.18
N SER A 67 -16.25 -8.15 12.54
CA SER A 67 -16.12 -8.84 11.25
C SER A 67 -16.34 -10.34 11.34
N LEU A 68 -16.22 -10.95 12.52
CA LEU A 68 -16.43 -12.39 12.71
C LEU A 68 -17.91 -12.79 12.77
N HIS A 69 -18.84 -11.82 12.73
CA HIS A 69 -20.29 -12.06 12.85
C HIS A 69 -21.08 -11.70 11.58
N ILE A 70 -20.42 -11.42 10.46
CA ILE A 70 -21.07 -11.17 9.18
C ILE A 70 -20.80 -12.38 8.27
N SER A 71 -21.39 -13.52 8.62
CA SER A 71 -21.59 -14.64 7.70
C SER A 71 -23.02 -14.59 7.19
N GLU A 72 -23.13 -14.52 5.86
CA GLU A 72 -24.24 -15.02 5.04
C GLU A 72 -25.64 -14.59 5.48
N ASP A 73 -26.04 -13.39 5.04
CA ASP A 73 -27.34 -13.08 4.43
C ASP A 73 -27.71 -11.62 4.70
N SER A 74 -27.49 -10.74 3.72
CA SER A 74 -28.44 -9.69 3.35
C SER A 74 -27.79 -8.74 2.32
N PRO A 75 -28.42 -8.52 1.15
CA PRO A 75 -28.02 -7.49 0.22
C PRO A 75 -28.81 -6.23 0.56
N ASP A 76 -28.25 -5.32 1.35
CA ASP A 76 -28.72 -3.93 1.32
C ASP A 76 -27.61 -2.94 1.67
N PHE A 77 -27.33 -2.12 0.67
CA PHE A 77 -26.56 -0.89 0.74
C PHE A 77 -27.17 0.06 1.78
N ILE A 78 -26.37 0.56 2.73
CA ILE A 78 -26.61 1.87 3.35
C ILE A 78 -25.30 2.64 3.39
N ASP A 79 -25.28 3.70 2.58
CA ASP A 79 -24.32 4.79 2.59
C ASP A 79 -24.37 5.59 3.91
N ASN A 80 -23.22 6.16 4.25
CA ASN A 80 -23.05 7.35 5.09
C ASN A 80 -23.26 7.25 6.61
N GLU A 81 -22.23 6.78 7.35
CA GLU A 81 -21.94 7.31 8.69
C GLU A 81 -20.46 7.67 8.87
N LYS A 82 -20.16 8.91 8.49
CA LYS A 82 -19.30 9.89 9.20
C LYS A 82 -18.28 9.30 10.19
N LEU A 83 -17.15 8.84 9.66
CA LEU A 83 -15.93 8.56 10.42
C LEU A 83 -15.35 9.90 10.94
N LYS A 84 -15.79 10.33 12.13
CA LYS A 84 -15.17 11.45 12.86
C LYS A 84 -13.82 10.99 13.42
N ILE A 85 -12.79 11.08 12.58
CA ILE A 85 -11.39 10.95 13.01
C ILE A 85 -11.00 12.29 13.65
N ASN A 86 -11.01 12.36 14.98
CA ASN A 86 -10.51 13.50 15.74
C ASN A 86 -8.99 13.40 15.92
N THR A 87 -8.25 13.64 14.85
CA THR A 87 -6.80 13.83 14.92
C THR A 87 -6.51 15.28 15.28
N LYS A 88 -6.40 15.61 16.58
CA LYS A 88 -5.65 16.81 17.00
C LYS A 88 -4.16 16.50 16.81
N VAL A 89 -3.69 16.64 15.57
CA VAL A 89 -2.27 16.73 15.23
C VAL A 89 -1.97 18.20 14.96
N GLY A 90 -0.93 18.69 15.63
CA GLY A 90 -0.50 20.08 15.62
C GLY A 90 -0.28 20.63 14.21
N ASN A 91 -0.62 21.91 14.08
CA ASN A 91 -0.62 22.71 12.87
C ASN A 91 0.74 22.70 12.16
N HIS A 92 0.81 22.09 10.98
CA HIS A 92 1.54 22.71 9.87
C HIS A 92 0.75 22.56 8.57
N LYS A 93 0.59 23.69 7.90
CA LYS A 93 -0.20 23.93 6.69
C LYS A 93 0.40 23.19 5.48
N ASN A 94 -0.43 22.41 4.78
CA ASN A 94 -0.81 22.60 3.37
C ASN A 94 -1.44 21.30 2.80
N PHE A 95 -2.77 21.30 2.67
CA PHE A 95 -3.52 20.30 1.91
C PHE A 95 -3.45 20.65 0.43
N GLY A 96 -2.64 19.91 -0.33
CA GLY A 96 -2.56 20.00 -1.78
C GLY A 96 -3.08 18.72 -2.44
N LYS A 97 -4.24 18.84 -3.11
CA LYS A 97 -4.73 18.10 -4.28
C LYS A 97 -4.62 16.56 -4.28
N THR A 98 -5.80 15.93 -4.31
CA THR A 98 -6.05 14.57 -4.78
C THR A 98 -5.28 14.30 -6.08
N THR A 99 -4.20 13.53 -6.01
CA THR A 99 -3.48 13.07 -7.19
C THR A 99 -3.83 11.61 -7.41
N LEU A 100 -4.79 11.41 -8.31
CA LEU A 100 -4.96 10.22 -9.14
C LEU A 100 -3.58 9.67 -9.55
N LEU A 101 -3.30 8.41 -9.20
CA LEU A 101 -2.27 7.53 -9.75
C LEU A 101 -0.93 8.20 -10.12
N LYS A 102 0.07 8.06 -9.24
CA LYS A 102 1.47 8.29 -9.59
C LYS A 102 2.11 6.95 -9.97
N PRO A 103 2.31 6.62 -11.26
CA PRO A 103 3.30 5.63 -11.64
C PRO A 103 4.69 6.23 -11.44
N THR A 104 5.48 5.58 -10.60
CA THR A 104 6.90 5.84 -10.43
C THR A 104 7.66 5.14 -11.56
N ASN A 105 7.63 5.74 -12.76
CA ASN A 105 8.61 5.46 -13.79
C ASN A 105 9.28 6.79 -14.15
N GLN A 106 10.58 6.92 -13.86
CA GLN A 106 11.46 7.69 -14.74
C GLN A 106 11.58 6.91 -16.06
N GLU A 107 10.48 6.83 -16.81
CA GLU A 107 10.56 6.59 -18.24
C GLU A 107 10.81 7.97 -18.84
N SER A 108 12.04 8.19 -19.30
CA SER A 108 12.34 9.35 -20.15
C SER A 108 11.24 9.43 -21.19
N PHE A 109 10.47 10.52 -21.18
CA PHE A 109 9.37 10.72 -22.12
C PHE A 109 9.88 10.41 -23.55
N ASP A 110 9.44 9.27 -24.09
CA ASP A 110 9.93 8.82 -25.39
C ASP A 110 9.22 9.63 -26.47
N SER A 111 9.89 10.71 -26.87
CA SER A 111 9.44 11.62 -27.93
C SER A 111 9.08 10.85 -29.20
N GLN A 112 9.74 9.72 -29.47
CA GLN A 112 9.44 8.89 -30.63
C GLN A 112 8.08 8.19 -30.49
N THR A 113 7.79 7.62 -29.32
CA THR A 113 6.48 7.00 -29.03
C THR A 113 5.36 8.05 -29.05
N TYR A 114 5.59 9.23 -28.47
CA TYR A 114 4.60 10.32 -28.50
C TYR A 114 4.29 10.78 -29.93
N LYS A 115 5.32 10.90 -30.79
CA LYS A 115 5.13 11.25 -32.20
C LYS A 115 4.33 10.18 -32.95
N LYS A 116 4.60 8.90 -32.71
CA LYS A 116 3.83 7.78 -33.30
C LYS A 116 2.37 7.82 -32.86
N PHE A 117 2.11 8.12 -31.59
CA PHE A 117 0.75 8.26 -31.06
C PHE A 117 -0.03 9.40 -31.74
N LEU A 118 0.59 10.57 -31.91
CA LEU A 118 -0.04 11.68 -32.64
C LEU A 118 -0.36 11.32 -34.10
N SER A 119 0.54 10.61 -34.79
CA SER A 119 0.27 10.13 -36.16
C SER A 119 -0.91 9.16 -36.22
N PHE A 120 -1.05 8.30 -35.21
CA PHE A 120 -2.18 7.37 -35.12
C PHE A 120 -3.51 8.12 -34.94
N LEU A 121 -3.58 9.09 -34.03
CA LEU A 121 -4.81 9.89 -33.83
C LEU A 121 -5.23 10.61 -35.12
N LYS A 122 -4.27 11.22 -35.83
CA LYS A 122 -4.53 11.87 -37.12
C LYS A 122 -5.04 10.89 -38.17
N PHE A 123 -4.51 9.67 -38.19
CA PHE A 123 -4.99 8.62 -39.09
C PHE A 123 -6.43 8.21 -38.77
N GLN A 124 -6.80 8.09 -37.48
CA GLN A 124 -8.17 7.79 -37.08
C GLN A 124 -9.15 8.87 -37.54
N GLU A 125 -8.77 10.14 -37.37
CA GLU A 125 -9.57 11.29 -37.83
C GLU A 125 -9.80 11.24 -39.34
N MET A 126 -8.74 11.05 -40.12
CA MET A 126 -8.85 10.87 -41.58
C MET A 126 -9.77 9.70 -41.95
N MET A 127 -9.62 8.53 -41.31
CA MET A 127 -10.48 7.39 -41.63
C MET A 127 -11.94 7.62 -41.25
N ASN A 128 -12.20 8.40 -40.21
CA ASN A 128 -13.57 8.79 -39.86
C ASN A 128 -14.14 9.77 -40.91
N GLU A 129 -13.33 10.65 -41.49
CA GLU A 129 -13.74 11.52 -42.60
C GLU A 129 -14.04 10.75 -43.89
N PHE A 130 -13.30 9.67 -44.19
CA PHE A 130 -13.54 8.85 -45.40
C PHE A 130 -14.71 7.88 -45.27
N ASN A 131 -15.16 7.57 -44.06
CA ASN A 131 -16.27 6.64 -43.79
C ASN A 131 -17.63 7.35 -43.65
N ASN A 132 -17.68 8.66 -43.92
CA ASN A 132 -18.89 9.49 -44.07
C ASN A 132 -19.05 9.96 -45.51
#